data_AF-A0A521LA44-F1
#
_entry.id   AF-A0A521LA44-F1
#
_cell.length_a   1.000
_cell.length_b   1.000
_cell.length_c   1.000
_cell.angle_alpha   90.00
_cell.angle_beta   90.00
_cell.angle_gamma   90.00
#
_symmetry.space_group_name_H-M   'P 1'
#
loop_
_entity.id
_entity.type
_entity.pdbx_description
1 polymer ?
#
loop_
_entity_poly.entity_id
_entity_poly.type
_entity_poly.pdbx_seq_one_letter_code
_entity_poly.pdbx_strand_id
1 'polypeptide(L)'
;MLRAIIEEVLLFVLPFCIFAAYLVVKRRNPLDIAHWSRHAFLLAVAGLVLAIGLLVVEGFVAKRDRGAYEPPHMENGVLVPGRFR
;
A
#
# COMPACT_ATOMS: atom_id res chain seq x y z
N MET A 1 -2.19 11.01 0.88
CA MET A 1 -2.38 10.25 -0.38
C MET A 1 -1.05 9.80 -0.97
N LEU A 2 -0.09 10.71 -1.25
CA LEU A 2 1.23 10.30 -1.79
C LEU A 2 1.96 9.26 -0.92
N ARG A 3 1.93 9.44 0.41
CA ARG A 3 2.52 8.48 1.36
C ARG A 3 1.98 7.05 1.19
N ALA A 4 0.65 6.89 1.13
CA ALA A 4 0.02 5.58 0.97
C ALA A 4 0.39 4.93 -0.38
N ILE A 5 0.37 5.72 -1.45
CA ILE A 5 0.78 5.26 -2.79
C ILE A 5 2.25 4.80 -2.77
N ILE A 6 3.13 5.56 -2.12
CA ILE A 6 4.54 5.17 -1.98
C ILE A 6 4.65 3.85 -1.22
N GLU A 7 3.94 3.68 -0.10
CA GLU A 7 3.99 2.47 0.73
C GLU A 7 3.51 1.22 -0.04
N GLU A 8 2.40 1.32 -0.77
CA GLU A 8 1.86 0.23 -1.59
C GLU A 8 2.79 -0.13 -2.76
N VAL A 9 3.30 0.87 -3.48
CA VAL A 9 4.20 0.66 -4.62
C VAL A 9 5.55 0.09 -4.14
N LEU A 10 6.07 0.56 -3.01
CA LEU A 10 7.32 0.06 -2.45
C LEU A 10 7.22 -1.42 -2.11
N LEU A 11 6.10 -1.84 -1.51
CA LEU A 11 5.84 -3.25 -1.19
C LEU A 11 5.73 -4.11 -2.45
N PHE A 12 5.07 -3.61 -3.50
CA PHE A 12 4.98 -4.32 -4.77
C PHE A 12 6.37 -4.53 -5.41
N VAL A 13 7.23 -3.52 -5.36
CA VAL A 13 8.58 -3.57 -5.94
C VAL A 13 9.58 -4.34 -5.07
N LEU A 14 9.30 -4.51 -3.78
CA LEU A 14 10.19 -5.15 -2.81
C LEU A 14 10.74 -6.53 -3.24
N PRO A 15 9.93 -7.48 -3.77
CA PRO A 15 10.45 -8.76 -4.25
C PRO A 15 11.44 -8.61 -5.40
N PHE A 16 11.24 -7.62 -6.29
CA PHE A 16 12.16 -7.32 -7.38
C PHE A 16 13.49 -6.78 -6.86
N CYS A 17 13.45 -5.88 -5.87
CA CYS A 17 14.66 -5.38 -5.22
C CYS A 17 15.45 -6.51 -4.52
N ILE A 18 14.76 -7.41 -3.81
CA ILE A 18 15.38 -8.56 -3.16
C ILE A 18 16.02 -9.49 -4.20
N PHE A 19 15.32 -9.76 -5.30
CA PHE A 19 15.85 -10.60 -6.37
C PHE A 19 17.04 -9.95 -7.11
N ALA A 20 16.98 -8.64 -7.36
CA ALA A 20 18.11 -7.90 -7.91
C ALA A 20 19.34 -8.01 -7.00
N ALA A 21 19.16 -7.79 -5.69
CA ALA A 21 20.23 -7.92 -4.71
C ALA A 21 20.82 -9.35 -4.70
N TYR A 22 19.96 -10.37 -4.81
CA TYR A 22 20.39 -11.76 -4.94
C TYR A 22 21.25 -12.00 -6.19
N LEU A 23 20.88 -11.43 -7.35
CA LEU A 23 21.69 -11.53 -8.57
C LEU A 23 23.06 -10.87 -8.40
N VAL A 24 23.11 -9.69 -7.76
CA VAL A 24 24.35 -8.98 -7.45
C VAL A 24 25.26 -9.83 -6.56
N VAL A 25 24.72 -10.42 -5.48
CA VAL A 25 25.47 -11.32 -4.59
C VAL A 25 26.00 -12.53 -5.35
N LYS A 26 25.23 -13.07 -6.30
CA LYS A 26 25.66 -14.17 -7.18
C LYS A 26 26.59 -13.74 -8.31
N ARG A 27 27.02 -12.48 -8.37
CA ARG A 27 27.85 -11.91 -9.44
C ARG A 27 27.24 -12.11 -10.84
N ARG A 28 25.90 -12.12 -10.91
CA ARG A 28 25.16 -12.12 -12.17
C ARG A 28 24.73 -10.71 -12.48
N ASN A 29 24.72 -10.34 -13.75
CA ASN A 29 24.30 -9.01 -14.16
C ASN A 29 22.79 -8.83 -13.90
N PRO A 30 22.36 -7.96 -12.97
CA PRO A 30 20.94 -7.71 -12.73
C PRO A 30 20.27 -6.95 -13.88
N LEU A 31 21.01 -6.37 -14.82
CA LEU A 31 20.46 -5.69 -15.99
C LEU A 31 20.19 -6.65 -17.17
N ASP A 32 20.58 -7.93 -17.05
CA ASP A 32 20.33 -8.93 -18.08
C ASP A 32 18.95 -9.58 -17.90
N ILE A 33 18.05 -9.29 -18.85
CA ILE A 33 16.65 -9.73 -18.92
C ILE A 33 16.51 -11.26 -18.82
N ALA A 34 17.49 -12.04 -19.28
CA ALA A 34 17.44 -13.49 -19.26
C ALA A 34 17.30 -14.07 -17.85
N HIS A 35 17.88 -13.41 -16.84
CA HIS A 35 17.79 -13.85 -15.44
C HIS A 35 16.41 -13.61 -14.83
N TRP A 36 15.69 -12.60 -15.34
CA TRP A 36 14.37 -12.19 -14.86
C TRP A 36 13.25 -13.00 -15.46
N SER A 37 13.30 -13.34 -16.75
CA SER A 37 12.16 -13.90 -17.50
C SER A 37 11.46 -15.07 -16.79
N ARG A 38 12.24 -15.99 -16.21
CA ARG A 38 11.74 -17.16 -15.49
C ARG A 38 11.04 -16.81 -14.17
N HIS A 39 11.46 -15.74 -13.51
CA HIS A 39 11.02 -15.39 -12.16
C HIS A 39 10.07 -14.18 -12.15
N ALA A 40 10.03 -13.38 -13.22
CA ALA A 40 9.30 -12.12 -13.29
C ALA A 40 7.82 -12.30 -12.96
N PHE A 41 7.18 -13.36 -13.47
CA PHE A 41 5.80 -13.68 -13.15
C PHE A 41 5.60 -13.95 -11.65
N LEU A 42 6.44 -14.80 -11.05
CA LEU A 42 6.36 -15.13 -9.62
C LEU A 42 6.65 -13.91 -8.74
N LEU A 43 7.61 -13.08 -9.13
CA LEU A 43 7.94 -11.83 -8.42
C LEU A 43 6.77 -10.83 -8.49
N ALA A 44 6.11 -10.71 -9.64
CA ALA A 44 4.92 -9.87 -9.80
C ALA A 44 3.76 -10.37 -8.95
N VAL A 45 3.50 -11.69 -8.95
CA VAL A 45 2.48 -12.30 -8.08
C VAL A 45 2.80 -12.08 -6.60
N ALA A 46 4.05 -12.30 -6.19
CA ALA A 46 4.47 -12.06 -4.81
C ALA A 46 4.29 -10.59 -4.40
N GLY A 47 4.69 -9.64 -5.26
CA GLY A 47 4.50 -8.22 -5.02
C GLY A 47 3.03 -7.84 -4.91
N LEU A 48 2.19 -8.40 -5.78
CA LEU A 48 0.75 -8.15 -5.75
C LEU A 48 0.12 -8.69 -4.47
N VAL A 49 0.50 -9.90 -4.03
CA VAL A 49 0.01 -10.48 -2.77
C VAL A 49 0.41 -9.62 -1.57
N LEU A 50 1.64 -9.09 -1.54
CA LEU A 50 2.06 -8.16 -0.49
C LEU A 50 1.24 -6.87 -0.49
N ALA A 51 1.03 -6.27 -1.66
CA ALA A 51 0.23 -5.06 -1.79
C ALA A 51 -1.23 -5.27 -1.36
N ILE A 52 -1.87 -6.35 -1.84
CA ILE A 52 -3.23 -6.73 -1.42
C ILE A 52 -3.26 -6.99 0.09
N GLY A 53 -2.27 -7.69 0.63
CA GLY A 53 -2.15 -7.95 2.07
C GLY A 53 -2.10 -6.67 2.89
N LEU A 54 -1.33 -5.67 2.45
CA LEU A 54 -1.30 -4.36 3.12
C LEU A 54 -2.65 -3.67 3.05
N LEU A 55 -3.28 -3.61 1.87
CA LEU A 55 -4.60 -3.00 1.70
C LEU A 55 -5.66 -3.66 2.60
N VAL A 56 -5.60 -4.98 2.73
CA VAL A 56 -6.48 -5.74 3.63
C VAL A 56 -6.22 -5.33 5.08
N VAL A 57 -4.95 -5.31 5.52
CA VAL A 57 -4.56 -4.90 6.88
C VAL A 57 -5.00 -3.48 7.17
N GLU A 58 -4.73 -2.53 6.28
CA GLU A 58 -5.20 -1.15 6.43
C GLU A 58 -6.72 -1.07 6.48
N GLY A 59 -7.41 -1.82 5.62
CA GLY A 59 -8.86 -1.91 5.62
C GLY A 59 -9.46 -2.40 6.95
N PHE A 60 -8.75 -3.27 7.68
CA PHE A 60 -9.18 -3.77 8.99
C PHE A 60 -8.71 -2.91 10.17
N VAL A 61 -7.50 -2.36 10.11
CA VAL A 61 -6.87 -1.61 11.19
C VAL A 61 -7.29 -0.14 11.20
N ALA A 62 -7.62 0.44 10.05
CA ALA A 62 -8.06 1.82 9.97
C ALA A 62 -9.29 2.03 10.85
N LYS A 63 -9.12 2.87 11.88
CA LYS A 63 -10.24 3.41 12.66
C LYS A 63 -11.12 4.19 11.72
N ARG A 64 -12.21 3.56 11.28
CA ARG A 64 -13.31 4.25 10.65
C ARG A 64 -14.10 4.92 11.77
N ASP A 65 -14.17 6.23 11.78
CA ASP A 65 -15.19 6.96 12.54
C ASP A 65 -16.53 6.56 11.90
N ARG A 66 -17.14 5.49 12.44
CA ARG A 66 -18.37 4.89 11.92
C ARG A 66 -19.61 5.63 12.42
N GLY A 67 -19.49 6.64 13.27
CA GLY A 67 -20.68 7.32 13.75
C GLY A 67 -21.31 8.15 12.66
N ALA A 68 -22.62 8.33 12.84
CA ALA A 68 -23.41 9.15 11.94
C ALA A 68 -22.78 10.53 11.82
N TYR A 69 -22.69 11.03 10.58
CA TYR A 69 -22.36 12.42 10.36
C TYR A 69 -23.47 13.26 11.01
N GLU A 70 -23.10 14.04 12.01
CA GLU A 70 -23.98 14.98 12.66
C GLU A 70 -23.89 16.28 11.84
N PRO A 71 -24.92 16.65 11.06
CA PRO A 71 -24.87 17.82 10.22
C PRO A 71 -24.75 19.10 11.07
N PRO A 72 -24.21 20.18 10.49
CA PRO A 72 -24.17 21.46 11.16
C PRO A 72 -25.59 21.89 11.53
N HIS A 73 -25.77 22.30 12.78
CA HIS A 73 -27.07 22.75 13.28
C HIS A 73 -26.92 24.00 14.15
N MET A 74 -28.03 24.70 14.33
CA MET A 74 -28.12 25.88 15.19
C MET A 74 -28.63 25.45 16.57
N GLU A 75 -27.85 25.73 17.62
CA GLU A 75 -28.25 25.57 19.01
C GLU A 75 -28.23 26.93 19.69
N ASN A 76 -29.37 27.42 20.18
CA ASN A 76 -29.50 28.70 20.89
C ASN A 76 -28.91 29.91 20.14
N GLY A 77 -29.00 29.92 18.81
CA GLY A 77 -28.45 30.98 17.95
C GLY A 77 -26.95 30.88 17.68
N VAL A 78 -26.29 29.83 18.16
CA VAL A 78 -24.88 29.53 17.86
C VAL A 78 -24.81 28.40 16.84
N LEU A 79 -23.98 28.60 15.81
CA LEU A 79 -23.72 27.57 14.79
C LEU A 79 -22.77 26.51 15.35
N VAL A 80 -23.27 25.29 15.52
CA VAL A 80 -22.45 24.12 15.90
C VAL A 80 -21.95 23.44 14.61
N PRO A 81 -20.62 23.36 14.40
CA PRO A 81 -20.08 22.72 13.20
C PRO A 81 -20.35 21.22 13.19
N GLY A 82 -20.56 20.68 11.99
CA GLY A 82 -20.81 19.25 11.81
C GLY A 82 -19.62 18.41 12.25
N ARG A 83 -19.90 17.26 12.86
CA ARG A 83 -18.89 16.34 13.36
C ARG A 83 -19.26 14.91 13.02
N PHE A 84 -18.25 14.08 12.83
CA PHE A 84 -18.41 12.64 12.86
C PHE A 84 -18.39 12.19 14.33
N ARG A 85 -19.37 11.40 14.77
CA ARG A 85 -19.38 10.75 16.09
C ARG A 85 -18.71 9.38 16.06
#